data_AF-A0A842WAJ5-F1
#
_entry.id   AF-A0A842WAJ5-F1
#
_cell.length_a   1.000
_cell.length_b   1.000
_cell.length_c   1.000
_cell.angle_alpha   90.00
_cell.angle_beta   90.00
_cell.angle_gamma   90.00
#
_symmetry.space_group_name_H-M   'P 1'
#
loop_
_entity.id
_entity.type
_entity.pdbx_description
1 polymer ?
#
loop_
_entity_poly.entity_id
_entity_poly.type
_entity_poly.pdbx_seq_one_letter_code
_entity_poly.pdbx_strand_id
1 'polypeptide(L)'
;MGGKRSFRSRHNEKNKGGKKRRLLDVGKSKYFRMDLDEMLDEIGTPENKGTISANIQTKLMNQSFDGASEYVERLRNESTLPDELAERIKKLMLRNSKWR
;
A
#
# COMPACT_ATOMS: atom_id res chain seq x y z
N MET A 1 -11.02 44.06 30.35
CA MET A 1 -12.02 43.03 29.97
C MET A 1 -12.20 43.10 28.46
N GLY A 2 -12.15 42.08 27.63
CA GLY A 2 -12.01 40.64 27.73
C GLY A 2 -12.09 40.16 26.29
N GLY A 3 -11.02 39.57 25.76
CA GLY A 3 -10.90 39.23 24.35
C GLY A 3 -11.88 38.13 23.92
N LYS A 4 -12.47 38.28 22.73
CA LYS A 4 -13.16 37.20 22.03
C LYS A 4 -12.48 36.98 20.68
N ARG A 5 -11.37 36.23 20.71
CA ARG A 5 -10.79 35.62 19.50
C ARG A 5 -11.71 34.48 19.09
N SER A 6 -12.52 34.68 18.05
CA SER A 6 -13.27 33.57 17.45
C SER A 6 -12.29 32.67 16.72
N PHE A 7 -11.91 31.56 17.35
CA PHE A 7 -11.27 30.46 16.66
C PHE A 7 -12.36 29.77 15.81
N ARG A 8 -12.61 30.29 14.60
CA ARG A 8 -13.25 29.49 13.55
C ARG A 8 -12.25 28.41 13.17
N SER A 9 -12.32 27.28 13.84
CA SER A 9 -11.69 26.04 13.41
C SER A 9 -12.17 25.75 11.98
N ARG A 10 -11.34 26.12 11.00
CA ARG A 10 -11.41 25.60 9.63
C ARG A 10 -11.06 24.12 9.72
N HIS A 11 -12.01 23.30 10.13
CA HIS A 11 -11.90 21.87 9.90
C HIS A 11 -12.01 21.70 8.39
N ASN A 12 -10.85 21.43 7.79
CA ASN A 12 -10.63 21.31 6.36
C ASN A 12 -11.45 20.09 5.89
N GLU A 13 -12.69 20.34 5.43
CA GLU A 13 -13.50 19.36 4.71
C GLU A 13 -12.82 19.06 3.37
N LYS A 14 -11.74 18.28 3.41
CA LYS A 14 -11.05 17.82 2.21
C LYS A 14 -11.76 16.59 1.67
N ASN A 15 -12.29 16.78 0.45
CA ASN A 15 -12.69 15.80 -0.55
C ASN A 15 -14.13 15.27 -0.50
N LYS A 16 -15.07 16.15 -0.82
CA LYS A 16 -16.25 15.80 -1.63
C LYS A 16 -15.77 15.30 -3.00
N GLY A 17 -15.93 14.00 -3.26
CA GLY A 17 -15.55 13.36 -4.52
C GLY A 17 -14.40 12.35 -4.41
N GLY A 18 -14.43 11.46 -3.41
CA GLY A 18 -13.47 10.36 -3.33
C GLY A 18 -13.63 9.44 -4.55
N LYS A 19 -12.75 9.57 -5.55
CA LYS A 19 -12.58 8.52 -6.58
C LYS A 19 -12.42 7.20 -5.82
N LYS A 20 -13.26 6.21 -6.10
CA LYS A 20 -13.15 4.88 -5.50
C LYS A 20 -11.71 4.41 -5.67
N ARG A 21 -11.04 4.07 -4.57
CA ARG A 21 -9.66 3.55 -4.60
C ARG A 21 -9.70 2.08 -4.25
N ARG A 22 -8.89 1.31 -4.96
CA ARG A 22 -8.69 -0.09 -4.61
C ARG A 22 -7.67 -0.15 -3.47
N LEU A 23 -8.11 -0.61 -2.30
CA LEU A 23 -7.31 -0.68 -1.08
C LEU A 23 -7.24 -2.12 -0.58
N LEU A 24 -6.25 -2.44 0.26
CA LEU A 24 -6.15 -3.74 0.91
C LEU A 24 -7.43 -4.03 1.70
N ASP A 25 -7.97 -5.24 1.53
CA ASP A 25 -9.04 -5.71 2.39
C ASP A 25 -8.47 -6.03 3.77
N VAL A 26 -8.89 -5.26 4.78
CA VAL A 26 -8.42 -5.41 6.16
C VAL A 26 -8.64 -6.84 6.67
N GLY A 27 -9.73 -7.50 6.28
CA GLY A 27 -10.01 -8.89 6.67
C GLY A 27 -9.03 -9.90 6.06
N LYS A 28 -8.36 -9.53 4.96
CA LYS A 28 -7.34 -10.35 4.28
C LYS A 28 -5.91 -9.87 4.58
N SER A 29 -5.73 -8.80 5.35
CA SER A 29 -4.43 -8.17 5.57
C SER A 29 -3.38 -9.14 6.16
N LYS A 30 -3.80 -10.01 7.08
CA LYS A 30 -2.94 -11.04 7.68
C LYS A 30 -2.46 -12.04 6.63
N TYR A 31 -3.39 -12.62 5.86
CA TYR A 31 -3.07 -13.60 4.82
C TYR A 31 -2.23 -12.97 3.70
N PHE A 32 -2.60 -11.75 3.28
CA PHE A 32 -1.82 -10.98 2.31
C PHE A 32 -0.36 -10.83 2.74
N ARG A 33 -0.11 -10.49 4.02
CA ARG A 33 1.26 -10.35 4.54
C ARG A 33 2.00 -11.69 4.54
N MET A 34 1.35 -12.77 4.95
CA MET A 34 1.97 -14.10 4.96
C MET A 34 2.33 -14.54 3.53
N ASP A 35 1.40 -14.43 2.58
CA ASP A 35 1.64 -14.76 1.17
C ASP A 35 2.75 -13.89 0.55
N LEU A 36 2.79 -12.60 0.91
CA LEU A 36 3.82 -11.67 0.42
C LEU A 36 5.19 -12.02 0.99
N ASP A 37 5.27 -12.34 2.27
CA ASP A 37 6.52 -12.73 2.93
C ASP A 37 7.04 -14.07 2.38
N GLU A 38 6.16 -15.04 2.07
CA GLU A 38 6.53 -16.31 1.43
C GLU A 38 7.08 -16.10 0.01
N MET A 39 6.41 -15.27 -0.79
CA MET A 39 6.88 -14.89 -2.13
C MET A 39 8.26 -14.23 -2.11
N LEU A 40 8.55 -13.40 -1.11
CA LEU A 40 9.86 -12.76 -0.95
C LEU A 40 10.94 -13.71 -0.41
N ASP A 41 10.57 -14.77 0.30
CA ASP A 41 11.51 -15.80 0.76
C ASP A 41 11.98 -16.71 -0.39
N GLU A 42 11.10 -17.02 -1.34
CA GLU A 42 11.44 -17.89 -2.50
C GLU A 42 12.66 -17.41 -3.29
N ILE A 43 12.92 -16.09 -3.31
CA ILE A 43 14.00 -15.47 -4.09
C ILE A 43 15.23 -15.08 -3.26
N GLY A 44 15.24 -15.35 -1.95
CA GLY A 44 16.42 -15.11 -1.12
C GLY A 44 16.87 -13.64 -1.11
N THR A 45 15.94 -12.68 -1.00
CA THR A 45 16.25 -11.25 -0.76
C THR A 45 16.04 -10.86 0.72
N PRO A 46 16.79 -11.47 1.68
CA PRO A 46 16.53 -11.30 3.11
C PRO A 46 16.78 -9.87 3.59
N GLU A 47 17.72 -9.16 2.96
CA GLU A 47 18.18 -7.84 3.41
C GLU A 47 17.09 -6.76 3.29
N ASN A 48 16.26 -6.86 2.25
CA ASN A 48 15.24 -5.85 1.94
C ASN A 48 13.80 -6.37 2.09
N LYS A 49 13.61 -7.67 2.34
CA LYS A 49 12.29 -8.32 2.46
C LYS A 49 11.34 -7.57 3.40
N GLY A 50 11.77 -7.33 4.64
CA GLY A 50 10.93 -6.71 5.66
C GLY A 50 10.48 -5.30 5.27
N THR A 51 11.40 -4.53 4.69
CA THR A 51 11.14 -3.18 4.19
C THR A 51 10.20 -3.18 2.99
N ILE A 52 10.41 -4.08 2.03
CA ILE A 52 9.56 -4.22 0.85
C ILE A 52 8.14 -4.61 1.25
N SER A 53 7.99 -5.63 2.08
CA SER A 53 6.71 -6.13 2.58
C SER A 53 5.93 -5.04 3.32
N ALA A 54 6.58 -4.34 4.26
CA ALA A 54 5.98 -3.23 5.00
C ALA A 54 5.56 -2.06 4.11
N ASN A 55 6.37 -1.70 3.11
CA ASN A 55 6.05 -0.62 2.18
C ASN A 55 4.88 -0.97 1.26
N ILE A 56 4.85 -2.18 0.69
CA ILE A 56 3.73 -2.65 -0.13
C ILE A 56 2.44 -2.65 0.70
N GLN A 57 2.48 -3.21 1.91
CA GLN A 57 1.33 -3.25 2.80
C GLN A 57 0.83 -1.84 3.14
N THR A 58 1.74 -0.94 3.53
CA THR A 58 1.40 0.45 3.90
C THR A 58 0.78 1.20 2.73
N LYS A 59 1.36 1.08 1.53
CA LYS A 59 0.86 1.73 0.32
C LYS A 59 -0.51 1.19 -0.08
N LEU A 60 -0.71 -0.12 0.00
CA LEU A 60 -1.98 -0.75 -0.37
C LEU A 60 -3.09 -0.48 0.67
N MET A 61 -2.74 -0.30 1.94
CA MET A 61 -3.70 0.08 3.00
C MET A 61 -4.09 1.56 2.95
N ASN A 62 -3.12 2.47 2.74
CA ASN A 62 -3.31 3.91 2.97
C ASN A 62 -3.41 4.76 1.70
N GLN A 63 -2.84 4.30 0.58
CA GLN A 63 -2.79 5.10 -0.66
C GLN A 63 -3.78 4.56 -1.70
N SER A 64 -3.37 3.53 -2.44
CA SER A 64 -4.13 2.84 -3.48
C SER A 64 -3.33 1.66 -4.01
N PHE A 65 -4.02 0.77 -4.71
CA PHE A 65 -3.42 -0.24 -5.57
C PHE A 65 -2.41 0.35 -6.56
N ASP A 66 -2.72 1.51 -7.15
CA ASP A 66 -1.81 2.17 -8.11
C ASP A 66 -0.50 2.59 -7.43
N GLY A 67 -0.57 3.22 -6.24
CA GLY A 67 0.62 3.66 -5.51
C GLY A 67 1.48 2.50 -5.02
N ALA A 68 0.86 1.38 -4.67
CA ALA A 68 1.58 0.15 -4.33
C ALA A 68 2.16 -0.54 -5.58
N SER A 69 1.45 -0.52 -6.71
CA SER A 69 1.92 -1.10 -7.98
C SER A 69 3.09 -0.33 -8.56
N GLU A 70 3.09 0.99 -8.44
CA GLU A 70 4.22 1.85 -8.81
C GLU A 70 5.47 1.51 -7.99
N TYR A 71 5.30 1.22 -6.69
CA TYR A 71 6.42 0.80 -5.85
C TYR A 71 6.99 -0.55 -6.29
N VAL A 72 6.14 -1.52 -6.61
CA VAL A 72 6.59 -2.82 -7.14
C VAL A 72 7.28 -2.66 -8.51
N GLU A 73 6.79 -1.79 -9.38
CA GLU A 73 7.45 -1.47 -10.65
C GLU A 73 8.81 -0.80 -10.47
N ARG A 74 8.96 0.08 -9.47
CA ARG A 74 10.29 0.65 -9.14
C ARG A 74 11.28 -0.43 -8.72
N LEU A 75 10.88 -1.31 -7.80
CA LEU A 75 11.71 -2.41 -7.35
C LEU A 75 12.09 -3.38 -8.48
N ARG A 76 11.18 -3.58 -9.44
CA ARG A 76 11.44 -4.31 -10.68
C ARG A 76 12.50 -3.61 -11.54
N ASN A 77 12.33 -2.31 -11.79
CA ASN A 77 13.28 -1.51 -12.59
C ASN A 77 14.66 -1.38 -11.93
N GLU A 78 14.73 -1.41 -10.61
CA GLU A 78 15.96 -1.40 -9.81
C GLU A 78 16.63 -2.78 -9.75
N SER A 79 16.13 -3.78 -10.49
CA SER A 79 16.59 -5.18 -10.45
C SER A 79 16.58 -5.81 -9.05
N THR A 80 15.79 -5.26 -8.13
CA THR A 80 15.64 -5.76 -6.75
C THR A 80 14.64 -6.90 -6.69
N LEU A 81 13.63 -6.87 -7.56
CA LEU A 81 12.66 -7.96 -7.74
C LEU A 81 12.73 -8.48 -9.17
N PRO A 82 12.79 -9.81 -9.38
CA PRO A 82 12.67 -10.38 -10.71
C PRO A 82 11.27 -10.11 -11.29
N ASP A 83 11.19 -10.00 -12.61
CA ASP A 83 9.96 -9.67 -13.35
C ASP A 83 8.78 -10.58 -12.98
N GLU A 84 9.01 -11.89 -12.91
CA GLU A 84 7.99 -12.87 -12.55
C GLU A 84 7.42 -12.63 -11.16
N LEU A 85 8.26 -12.21 -10.21
CA LEU A 85 7.84 -11.95 -8.84
C LEU A 85 7.06 -10.64 -8.74
N ALA A 86 7.52 -9.59 -9.43
CA ALA A 86 6.80 -8.32 -9.50
C ALA A 86 5.36 -8.54 -10.02
N GLU A 87 5.19 -9.40 -11.04
CA GLU A 87 3.87 -9.79 -11.51
C GLU A 87 3.05 -10.59 -10.47
N ARG A 88 3.66 -11.57 -9.79
CA ARG A 88 2.99 -12.36 -8.74
C ARG A 88 2.51 -11.47 -7.59
N ILE A 89 3.34 -10.53 -7.14
CA ILE A 89 3.01 -9.57 -6.09
C ILE A 89 1.83 -8.69 -6.54
N LYS A 90 1.85 -8.17 -7.77
CA LYS A 90 0.71 -7.40 -8.32
C LYS A 90 -0.58 -8.21 -8.34
N LYS A 91 -0.54 -9.48 -8.77
CA LYS A 91 -1.69 -10.39 -8.75
C LYS A 91 -2.19 -10.63 -7.32
N LEU A 92 -1.29 -10.82 -6.36
CA LEU A 92 -1.62 -10.98 -4.95
C LEU A 92 -2.32 -9.72 -4.39
N MET A 93 -1.77 -8.54 -4.67
CA MET A 93 -2.35 -7.26 -4.29
C MET A 93 -3.75 -7.08 -4.89
N LEU A 94 -3.94 -7.46 -6.15
CA LEU A 94 -5.22 -7.39 -6.84
C LEU A 94 -6.25 -8.29 -6.14
N ARG A 95 -5.92 -9.56 -5.89
CA ARG A 95 -6.81 -10.55 -5.24
C ARG A 95 -7.22 -10.14 -3.82
N ASN A 96 -6.33 -9.47 -3.10
CA ASN A 96 -6.53 -9.09 -1.70
C ASN A 96 -7.03 -7.66 -1.51
N SER A 97 -7.28 -6.92 -2.59
CA SER A 97 -7.78 -5.55 -2.52
C SER A 97 -9.23 -5.43 -2.99
N LYS A 98 -9.94 -4.46 -2.41
CA LYS A 98 -11.34 -4.13 -2.72
C LYS A 98 -11.51 -2.63 -2.96
N TRP A 99 -12.49 -2.28 -3.78
CA TRP A 99 -12.86 -0.89 -4.00
C TRP A 99 -13.47 -0.30 -2.72
N ARG A 100 -12.95 0.83 -2.28
CA ARG A 100 -13.43 1.63 -1.16
C ARG A 100 -13.64 3.08 -1.59
#